data_AF-A0A2V9JT39-F1
#
_entry.id   AF-A0A2V9JT39-F1
#
_cell.length_a   1.000
_cell.length_b   1.000
_cell.length_c   1.000
_cell.angle_alpha   90.00
_cell.angle_beta   90.00
_cell.angle_gamma   90.00
#
_symmetry.space_group_name_H-M   'P 1'
#
loop_
_entity.id
_entity.type
_entity.pdbx_description
1 polymer ?
#
loop_
_entity_poly.entity_id
_entity_poly.type
_entity_poly.pdbx_seq_one_letter_code
_entity_poly.pdbx_strand_id
1 'polypeptide(L)'
;MKDAVVERGALRLPFDPDQVVDNLRFERYCGSSRTDSFLSGALANKLYYLARPFLGVSVRRHLQKLRLAGWQSIPFPHWPVDRTVEQVHETMLRLCVQAHDGEEVPFIWFWPERFLSCAIVTHDVEAVEGRDFCPALMDIDESFGIKSSFQLIPEQRYALSLSFIESIRSRGFEVNVHDLNHDGRLFASEANFRDRAGRINQYGRAFGAHGFRSGALYRNLAWCGALEFSYDMSVPNAAHLDPQRGGCCTVMPYFIGKILELPVTTTQDYSLFYILNQYSIHLWKSQIAEIMEKHGLASFIVHPDYIVESRTRDTYKSLLAYLAELRSEGKIWIALPREVNEWWRARSQMKLVRQGNNWVIEGPEKDKARIAYAVLDGDRLTYEPSLKYRERPRLREDSDLGYDIKALETHRPRSNPAQMRSAPQMIS
;
A
#
# COMPACT_ATOMS: atom_id res chain seq x y z
N MET A 1 -14.64 -21.00 4.48
CA MET A 1 -14.02 -21.95 3.54
C MET A 1 -14.12 -23.41 4.03
N LYS A 2 -15.26 -23.83 4.61
CA LYS A 2 -15.40 -25.20 5.16
C LYS A 2 -15.52 -26.27 4.07
N ASP A 3 -15.86 -25.87 2.84
CA ASP A 3 -16.06 -26.75 1.68
C ASP A 3 -14.88 -26.70 0.69
N ALA A 4 -13.71 -26.22 1.12
CA ALA A 4 -12.50 -26.28 0.30
C ALA A 4 -11.98 -27.72 0.25
N VAL A 5 -11.75 -28.26 -0.94
CA VAL A 5 -11.27 -29.62 -1.14
C VAL A 5 -9.83 -29.57 -1.64
N VAL A 6 -8.94 -30.26 -0.94
CA VAL A 6 -7.56 -30.50 -1.36
C VAL A 6 -7.51 -31.86 -2.02
N GLU A 7 -7.29 -31.90 -3.34
CA GLU A 7 -7.18 -33.14 -4.11
C GLU A 7 -5.90 -33.11 -4.95
N ARG A 8 -5.01 -34.09 -4.72
CA ARG A 8 -3.80 -34.35 -5.54
C ARG A 8 -2.91 -33.11 -5.77
N GLY A 9 -2.63 -32.34 -4.72
CA GLY A 9 -1.79 -31.13 -4.85
C GLY A 9 -2.49 -29.94 -5.49
N ALA A 10 -3.82 -29.98 -5.67
CA ALA A 10 -4.61 -28.88 -6.19
C ALA A 10 -5.69 -28.46 -5.18
N LEU A 11 -5.82 -27.15 -4.97
CA LEU A 11 -6.88 -26.55 -4.18
C LEU A 11 -8.11 -26.32 -5.06
N ARG A 12 -9.26 -26.90 -4.68
CA ARG A 12 -10.56 -26.68 -5.33
C ARG A 12 -11.48 -25.90 -4.40
N LEU A 13 -12.01 -24.79 -4.90
CA LEU A 13 -12.99 -23.96 -4.21
C LEU A 13 -14.32 -23.94 -4.96
N PRO A 14 -15.46 -23.89 -4.25
CA PRO A 14 -16.77 -23.82 -4.88
C PRO A 14 -17.13 -22.40 -5.39
N PHE A 15 -16.19 -21.46 -5.32
CA PHE A 15 -16.35 -20.08 -5.75
C PHE A 15 -15.02 -19.55 -6.31
N ASP A 16 -15.11 -18.45 -7.06
CA ASP A 16 -13.93 -17.73 -7.55
C ASP A 16 -13.42 -16.74 -6.48
N PRO A 17 -12.20 -16.96 -5.91
CA PRO A 17 -11.65 -16.07 -4.90
C PRO A 17 -11.39 -14.66 -5.44
N ASP A 18 -11.08 -14.51 -6.72
CA ASP A 18 -10.85 -13.20 -7.34
C ASP A 18 -12.15 -12.39 -7.37
N GLN A 19 -13.28 -13.03 -7.64
CA GLN A 19 -14.60 -12.38 -7.58
C GLN A 19 -14.93 -11.87 -6.17
N VAL A 20 -14.55 -12.62 -5.11
CA VAL A 20 -14.75 -12.19 -3.71
C VAL A 20 -13.90 -10.95 -3.42
N VAL A 21 -12.62 -10.99 -3.80
CA VAL A 21 -11.70 -9.87 -3.62
C VAL A 21 -12.13 -8.64 -4.41
N ASP A 22 -12.59 -8.81 -5.65
CA ASP A 22 -13.12 -7.71 -6.47
C ASP A 22 -14.42 -7.15 -5.90
N ASN A 23 -15.30 -7.96 -5.33
CA ASN A 23 -16.51 -7.47 -4.69
C ASN A 23 -16.21 -6.55 -3.49
N LEU A 24 -15.11 -6.83 -2.77
CA LEU A 24 -14.60 -5.98 -1.70
C LEU A 24 -13.93 -4.71 -2.24
N ARG A 25 -12.93 -4.86 -3.11
CA ARG A 25 -12.16 -3.75 -3.69
C ARG A 25 -13.03 -2.76 -4.45
N PHE A 26 -14.03 -3.25 -5.19
CA PHE A 26 -14.96 -2.43 -5.96
C PHE A 26 -16.20 -1.99 -5.18
N GLU A 27 -16.22 -2.20 -3.85
CA GLU A 27 -17.30 -1.79 -2.95
C GLU A 27 -18.69 -2.34 -3.33
N ARG A 28 -18.74 -3.48 -4.02
CA ARG A 28 -20.00 -4.06 -4.51
C ARG A 28 -20.88 -4.56 -3.37
N TYR A 29 -20.29 -4.85 -2.22
CA TYR A 29 -21.02 -5.20 -0.98
C TYR A 29 -21.89 -4.05 -0.46
N CYS A 30 -21.61 -2.79 -0.82
CA CYS A 30 -22.52 -1.67 -0.52
C CYS A 30 -23.83 -1.75 -1.31
N GLY A 31 -23.85 -2.49 -2.44
CA GLY A 31 -24.95 -2.61 -3.40
C GLY A 31 -26.26 -3.17 -2.85
N SER A 32 -26.22 -4.03 -1.83
CA SER A 32 -27.41 -4.57 -1.17
C SER A 32 -28.17 -3.53 -0.32
N SER A 33 -27.59 -2.33 -0.13
CA SER A 33 -28.16 -1.20 0.61
C SER A 33 -28.48 0.02 -0.30
N ARG A 34 -28.18 -0.06 -1.62
CA ARG A 34 -28.15 1.11 -2.53
C ARG A 34 -29.50 1.62 -3.04
N THR A 35 -30.56 0.83 -3.04
CA THR A 35 -31.84 1.26 -3.65
C THR A 35 -32.58 2.33 -2.85
N ASP A 36 -32.49 2.34 -1.51
CA ASP A 36 -33.26 3.29 -0.67
C ASP A 36 -32.46 4.55 -0.25
N SER A 37 -31.12 4.49 -0.27
CA SER A 37 -30.22 5.57 0.18
C SER A 37 -29.86 6.58 -0.92
N PHE A 38 -29.82 6.15 -2.19
CA PHE A 38 -29.32 7.01 -3.28
C PHE A 38 -30.29 8.15 -3.63
N LEU A 39 -31.61 7.91 -3.62
CA LEU A 39 -32.61 8.93 -3.93
C LEU A 39 -32.76 9.97 -2.82
N SER A 40 -32.73 9.53 -1.55
CA SER A 40 -32.81 10.40 -0.37
C SER A 40 -31.50 11.18 -0.15
N GLY A 41 -30.35 10.53 -0.33
CA GLY A 41 -29.02 11.13 -0.24
C GLY A 41 -28.69 12.09 -1.38
N ALA A 42 -29.14 11.83 -2.62
CA ALA A 42 -28.90 12.72 -3.76
C ALA A 42 -29.62 14.07 -3.61
N LEU A 43 -30.87 14.07 -3.13
CA LEU A 43 -31.63 15.30 -2.89
C LEU A 43 -31.03 16.09 -1.71
N ALA A 44 -30.68 15.42 -0.61
CA ALA A 44 -30.02 16.03 0.53
C ALA A 44 -28.64 16.60 0.18
N ASN A 45 -27.84 15.88 -0.61
CA ASN A 45 -26.56 16.38 -1.12
C ASN A 45 -26.77 17.58 -2.05
N LYS A 46 -27.75 17.54 -2.95
CA LYS A 46 -28.07 18.66 -3.84
C LYS A 46 -28.44 19.92 -3.04
N LEU A 47 -29.30 19.79 -2.04
CA LEU A 47 -29.66 20.88 -1.12
C LEU A 47 -28.47 21.37 -0.30
N TYR A 48 -27.64 20.46 0.23
CA TYR A 48 -26.41 20.81 0.95
C TYR A 48 -25.46 21.61 0.06
N TYR A 49 -25.18 21.17 -1.17
CA TYR A 49 -24.28 21.87 -2.08
C TYR A 49 -24.87 23.18 -2.63
N LEU A 50 -26.20 23.33 -2.66
CA LEU A 50 -26.87 24.61 -2.95
C LEU A 50 -26.74 25.59 -1.78
N ALA A 51 -26.86 25.11 -0.53
CA ALA A 51 -26.72 25.92 0.67
C ALA A 51 -25.26 26.19 1.05
N ARG A 52 -24.33 25.29 0.67
CA ARG A 52 -22.91 25.31 1.07
C ARG A 52 -22.27 26.69 0.93
N PRO A 53 -22.39 27.43 -0.20
CA PRO A 53 -21.79 28.76 -0.35
C PRO A 53 -22.19 29.76 0.74
N PHE A 54 -23.39 29.63 1.29
CA PHE A 54 -23.96 30.54 2.30
C PHE A 54 -23.67 30.12 3.75
N LEU A 55 -23.14 28.90 3.95
CA LEU A 55 -22.80 28.39 5.29
C LEU A 55 -21.37 28.79 5.67
N GLY A 56 -21.20 29.43 6.84
CA GLY A 56 -19.89 29.66 7.43
C GLY A 56 -19.15 28.36 7.76
N VAL A 57 -17.81 28.40 7.80
CA VAL A 57 -16.94 27.22 7.98
C VAL A 57 -17.30 26.43 9.25
N SER A 58 -17.57 27.12 10.36
CA SER A 58 -17.97 26.49 11.63
C SER A 58 -19.30 25.71 11.54
N VAL A 59 -20.26 26.21 10.76
CA VAL A 59 -21.56 25.56 10.54
C VAL A 59 -21.39 24.33 9.65
N ARG A 60 -20.60 24.43 8.57
CA ARG A 60 -20.28 23.28 7.70
C ARG A 60 -19.62 22.15 8.50
N ARG A 61 -18.67 22.49 9.37
CA ARG A 61 -18.00 21.53 10.26
C ARG A 61 -18.97 20.85 11.22
N HIS A 62 -19.90 21.60 11.82
CA HIS A 62 -20.90 21.03 12.73
C HIS A 62 -21.86 20.08 12.00
N LEU A 63 -22.37 20.48 10.83
CA LEU A 63 -23.22 19.63 9.99
C LEU A 63 -22.49 18.36 9.55
N GLN A 64 -21.20 18.45 9.23
CA GLN A 64 -20.39 17.29 8.89
C GLN A 64 -20.22 16.34 10.07
N LYS A 65 -19.96 16.85 11.29
CA LYS A 65 -19.93 16.03 12.52
C LYS A 65 -21.25 15.30 12.75
N LEU A 66 -22.38 15.99 12.56
CA LEU A 66 -23.71 15.38 12.70
C LEU A 66 -23.95 14.30 11.63
N ARG A 67 -23.59 14.57 10.36
CA ARG A 67 -23.69 13.57 9.28
C ARG A 67 -22.82 12.33 9.53
N LEU A 68 -21.66 12.52 10.16
CA LEU A 68 -20.74 11.46 10.52
C LEU A 68 -21.04 10.85 11.90
N ALA A 69 -22.08 11.30 12.61
CA ALA A 69 -22.48 10.69 13.88
C ALA A 69 -22.79 9.20 13.70
N GLY A 70 -22.50 8.40 14.74
CA GLY A 70 -22.66 6.95 14.66
C GLY A 70 -21.60 6.25 13.80
N TRP A 71 -20.52 6.92 13.38
CA TRP A 71 -19.43 6.28 12.64
C TRP A 71 -18.85 5.07 13.37
N GLN A 72 -18.76 5.13 14.71
CA GLN A 72 -18.25 4.04 15.55
C GLN A 72 -19.11 2.78 15.51
N SER A 73 -20.39 2.88 15.12
CA SER A 73 -21.29 1.73 15.05
C SER A 73 -21.35 1.10 13.66
N ILE A 74 -20.55 1.56 12.69
CA ILE A 74 -20.48 0.95 11.36
C ILE A 74 -19.77 -0.40 11.50
N PRO A 75 -20.43 -1.53 11.19
CA PRO A 75 -19.86 -2.86 11.42
C PRO A 75 -18.84 -3.25 10.35
N PHE A 76 -18.97 -2.71 9.13
CA PHE A 76 -18.14 -3.08 7.99
C PHE A 76 -18.04 -1.93 6.97
N PRO A 77 -16.86 -1.65 6.37
CA PRO A 77 -15.53 -2.22 6.67
C PRO A 77 -15.10 -2.01 8.12
N HIS A 78 -14.13 -2.78 8.62
CA HIS A 78 -13.64 -2.67 9.98
C HIS A 78 -12.78 -1.41 10.18
N TRP A 79 -12.91 -0.79 11.36
CA TRP A 79 -12.09 0.33 11.81
C TRP A 79 -11.05 -0.15 12.82
N PRO A 80 -9.83 0.42 12.86
CA PRO A 80 -9.34 1.57 12.09
C PRO A 80 -8.71 1.22 10.74
N VAL A 81 -8.46 -0.06 10.48
CA VAL A 81 -7.98 -0.59 9.20
C VAL A 81 -8.71 -1.90 8.91
N ASP A 82 -9.34 -2.01 7.74
CA ASP A 82 -9.93 -3.26 7.27
C ASP A 82 -8.89 -4.07 6.51
N ARG A 83 -8.72 -5.34 6.91
CA ARG A 83 -7.72 -6.28 6.38
C ARG A 83 -8.38 -7.52 5.77
N THR A 84 -9.65 -7.42 5.39
CA THR A 84 -10.46 -8.56 4.95
C THR A 84 -9.89 -9.18 3.67
N VAL A 85 -9.44 -8.35 2.71
CA VAL A 85 -8.82 -8.85 1.48
C VAL A 85 -7.50 -9.58 1.79
N GLU A 86 -6.69 -9.07 2.71
CA GLU A 86 -5.45 -9.73 3.12
C GLU A 86 -5.74 -11.07 3.82
N GLN A 87 -6.74 -11.14 4.70
CA GLN A 87 -7.16 -12.39 5.35
C GLN A 87 -7.65 -13.45 4.34
N VAL A 88 -8.36 -13.02 3.28
CA VAL A 88 -8.75 -13.91 2.19
C VAL A 88 -7.50 -14.47 1.49
N HIS A 89 -6.58 -13.63 1.06
CA HIS A 89 -5.34 -14.07 0.40
C HIS A 89 -4.46 -14.97 1.30
N GLU A 90 -4.31 -14.63 2.57
CA GLU A 90 -3.57 -15.46 3.54
C GLU A 90 -4.22 -16.83 3.72
N THR A 91 -5.56 -16.88 3.78
CA THR A 91 -6.28 -18.15 3.89
C THR A 91 -6.08 -19.00 2.62
N MET A 92 -6.14 -18.37 1.44
CA MET A 92 -5.87 -19.04 0.16
C MET A 92 -4.46 -19.61 0.12
N LEU A 93 -3.46 -18.81 0.48
CA LEU A 93 -2.06 -19.21 0.45
C LEU A 93 -1.75 -20.30 1.47
N ARG A 94 -2.35 -20.24 2.67
CA ARG A 94 -2.31 -21.30 3.68
C ARG A 94 -2.86 -22.62 3.12
N LEU A 95 -4.01 -22.59 2.46
CA LEU A 95 -4.61 -23.78 1.84
C LEU A 95 -3.73 -24.34 0.71
N CYS A 96 -3.05 -23.48 -0.07
CA CYS A 96 -2.07 -23.93 -1.06
C CYS A 96 -0.89 -24.65 -0.41
N VAL A 97 -0.29 -24.10 0.65
CA VAL A 97 0.82 -24.77 1.37
C VAL A 97 0.36 -26.12 1.94
N GLN A 98 -0.83 -26.19 2.53
CA GLN A 98 -1.40 -27.45 3.01
C GLN A 98 -1.64 -28.48 1.89
N ALA A 99 -2.05 -28.02 0.71
CA ALA A 99 -2.25 -28.88 -0.44
C ALA A 99 -0.96 -29.50 -0.99
N HIS A 100 0.18 -28.86 -0.74
CA HIS A 100 1.51 -29.31 -1.14
C HIS A 100 2.27 -29.96 0.02
N ASP A 101 1.58 -30.72 0.88
CA ASP A 101 2.17 -31.45 2.02
C ASP A 101 3.01 -30.57 2.98
N GLY A 102 2.68 -29.27 3.07
CA GLY A 102 3.41 -28.30 3.88
C GLY A 102 4.67 -27.73 3.22
N GLU A 103 4.94 -28.05 1.95
CA GLU A 103 6.06 -27.47 1.20
C GLU A 103 5.90 -25.95 1.05
N GLU A 104 7.02 -25.24 1.24
CA GLU A 104 7.07 -23.78 1.14
C GLU A 104 6.67 -23.29 -0.27
N VAL A 105 5.76 -22.32 -0.33
CA VAL A 105 5.28 -21.77 -1.62
C VAL A 105 6.06 -20.49 -1.94
N PRO A 106 6.87 -20.47 -3.02
CA PRO A 106 7.62 -19.29 -3.42
C PRO A 106 6.69 -18.25 -4.06
N PHE A 107 6.92 -16.98 -3.77
CA PHE A 107 6.26 -15.86 -4.42
C PHE A 107 7.22 -14.67 -4.53
N ILE A 108 6.89 -13.73 -5.42
CA ILE A 108 7.64 -12.47 -5.53
C ILE A 108 7.19 -11.57 -4.38
N TRP A 109 8.12 -11.10 -3.56
CA TRP A 109 7.82 -10.22 -2.43
C TRP A 109 7.13 -8.92 -2.88
N PHE A 110 6.36 -8.30 -1.99
CA PHE A 110 5.48 -7.18 -2.34
C PHE A 110 6.23 -5.90 -2.71
N TRP A 111 7.27 -5.54 -1.95
CA TRP A 111 8.00 -4.27 -2.08
C TRP A 111 9.44 -4.48 -2.58
N PRO A 112 10.08 -3.46 -3.18
CA PRO A 112 11.44 -3.59 -3.70
C PRO A 112 12.45 -3.68 -2.55
N GLU A 113 13.67 -4.14 -2.87
CA GLU A 113 14.89 -4.01 -2.05
C GLU A 113 14.84 -4.58 -0.62
N ARG A 114 13.83 -5.41 -0.30
CA ARG A 114 13.55 -6.08 1.00
C ARG A 114 12.70 -5.29 1.99
N PHE A 115 12.15 -4.14 1.62
CA PHE A 115 11.24 -3.42 2.52
C PHE A 115 10.01 -4.26 2.85
N LEU A 116 9.56 -4.21 4.09
CA LEU A 116 8.44 -5.02 4.56
C LEU A 116 7.09 -4.37 4.29
N SER A 117 7.06 -3.05 4.12
CA SER A 117 5.86 -2.25 3.90
C SER A 117 6.24 -0.98 3.14
N CYS A 118 5.26 -0.21 2.71
CA CYS A 118 5.49 1.07 2.06
C CYS A 118 4.71 2.19 2.75
N ALA A 119 5.21 3.42 2.68
CA ALA A 119 4.47 4.62 3.00
C ALA A 119 4.56 5.65 1.87
N ILE A 120 3.43 6.34 1.63
CA ILE A 120 3.35 7.52 0.78
C ILE A 120 2.74 8.67 1.57
N VAL A 121 3.31 9.87 1.41
CA VAL A 121 2.75 11.11 1.97
C VAL A 121 2.26 11.98 0.83
N THR A 122 1.04 12.49 0.95
CA THR A 122 0.37 13.24 -0.11
C THR A 122 -0.34 14.46 0.44
N HIS A 123 -0.45 15.50 -0.40
CA HIS A 123 -0.93 16.81 -0.03
C HIS A 123 -2.03 17.30 -0.95
N ASP A 124 -3.27 17.27 -0.45
CA ASP A 124 -4.43 17.80 -1.16
C ASP A 124 -4.54 19.31 -0.91
N VAL A 125 -4.23 20.11 -1.94
CA VAL A 125 -4.15 21.57 -1.86
C VAL A 125 -5.52 22.16 -2.21
N GLU A 126 -6.28 22.64 -1.22
CA GLU A 126 -7.69 22.97 -1.41
C GLU A 126 -7.99 24.47 -1.57
N ALA A 127 -7.15 25.35 -1.01
CA ALA A 127 -7.34 26.79 -1.04
C ALA A 127 -6.04 27.58 -1.31
N VAL A 128 -6.19 28.89 -1.50
CA VAL A 128 -5.09 29.82 -1.75
C VAL A 128 -4.05 29.78 -0.63
N GLU A 129 -4.49 29.74 0.63
CA GLU A 129 -3.60 29.68 1.79
C GLU A 129 -2.76 28.41 1.79
N GLY A 130 -3.37 27.25 1.50
CA GLY A 130 -2.65 25.98 1.35
C GLY A 130 -1.64 26.02 0.20
N ARG A 131 -2.03 26.57 -0.96
CA ARG A 131 -1.12 26.78 -2.11
C ARG A 131 0.08 27.63 -1.71
N ASP A 132 -0.15 28.74 -1.04
CA ASP A 132 0.90 29.69 -0.66
C ASP A 132 1.81 29.13 0.44
N PHE A 133 1.32 28.16 1.23
CA PHE A 133 2.11 27.44 2.22
C PHE A 133 2.95 26.29 1.64
N CYS A 134 2.68 25.83 0.40
CA CYS A 134 3.38 24.70 -0.21
C CYS A 134 4.92 24.80 -0.19
N PRO A 135 5.56 25.98 -0.45
CA PRO A 135 7.01 26.10 -0.35
C PRO A 135 7.57 25.76 1.04
N ALA A 136 6.93 26.26 2.10
CA ALA A 136 7.32 25.96 3.48
C ALA A 136 7.00 24.52 3.87
N LEU A 137 5.92 23.94 3.33
CA LEU A 137 5.59 22.53 3.52
C LEU A 137 6.66 21.62 2.89
N MET A 138 7.14 21.94 1.68
CA MET A 138 8.26 21.21 1.07
C MET A 138 9.54 21.31 1.91
N ASP A 139 9.82 22.46 2.55
CA ASP A 139 10.95 22.60 3.47
C ASP A 139 10.79 21.68 4.71
N ILE A 140 9.57 21.56 5.23
CA ILE A 140 9.26 20.66 6.35
C ILE A 140 9.51 19.21 5.93
N ASP A 141 8.94 18.75 4.82
CA ASP A 141 9.10 17.38 4.34
C ASP A 141 10.57 17.02 4.10
N GLU A 142 11.32 17.93 3.45
CA GLU A 142 12.75 17.78 3.20
C GLU A 142 13.58 17.71 4.48
N SER A 143 13.20 18.42 5.55
CA SER A 143 13.90 18.34 6.83
C SER A 143 13.85 16.95 7.47
N PHE A 144 12.88 16.11 7.07
CA PHE A 144 12.80 14.69 7.45
C PHE A 144 13.25 13.75 6.33
N GLY A 145 13.76 14.29 5.21
CA GLY A 145 14.18 13.55 4.03
C GLY A 145 13.03 12.81 3.36
N ILE A 146 11.80 13.28 3.48
CA ILE A 146 10.61 12.67 2.87
C ILE A 146 10.21 13.48 1.64
N LYS A 147 9.87 12.79 0.55
CA LYS A 147 9.28 13.41 -0.63
C LYS A 147 7.82 13.00 -0.70
N SER A 148 6.96 13.97 -0.99
CA SER A 148 5.52 13.84 -1.06
C SER A 148 5.00 14.22 -2.45
N SER A 149 3.72 13.95 -2.67
CA SER A 149 3.01 14.43 -3.86
C SER A 149 2.01 15.52 -3.51
N PHE A 150 1.83 16.47 -4.40
CA PHE A 150 0.90 17.58 -4.28
C PHE A 150 -0.23 17.41 -5.29
N GLN A 151 -1.45 17.26 -4.80
CA GLN A 151 -2.68 17.13 -5.55
C GLN A 151 -3.28 18.53 -5.74
N LEU A 152 -3.23 19.04 -6.97
CA LEU A 152 -3.61 20.40 -7.31
C LEU A 152 -4.98 20.45 -8.02
N ILE A 153 -5.84 21.38 -7.60
CA ILE A 153 -7.16 21.58 -8.18
C ILE A 153 -7.02 22.58 -9.34
N PRO A 154 -7.24 22.16 -10.60
CA PRO A 154 -6.90 22.99 -11.75
C PRO A 154 -7.82 24.19 -11.97
N GLU A 155 -9.05 24.16 -11.45
CA GLU A 155 -10.04 25.21 -11.69
C GLU A 155 -10.69 25.78 -10.42
N GLN A 156 -11.06 27.06 -10.50
CA GLN A 156 -11.94 27.80 -9.57
C GLN A 156 -11.45 28.00 -8.13
N ARG A 157 -10.46 27.24 -7.64
CA ARG A 157 -9.97 27.34 -6.26
C ARG A 157 -8.87 28.39 -6.08
N TYR A 158 -7.90 28.36 -6.97
CA TYR A 158 -6.76 29.28 -6.99
C TYR A 158 -6.12 29.27 -8.39
N ALA A 159 -5.36 30.31 -8.71
CA ALA A 159 -4.58 30.33 -9.94
C ALA A 159 -3.35 29.43 -9.78
N LEU A 160 -3.11 28.58 -10.77
CA LEU A 160 -1.90 27.76 -10.89
C LEU A 160 -1.05 28.30 -12.05
N SER A 161 0.20 28.68 -11.75
CA SER A 161 1.18 28.98 -12.77
C SER A 161 2.03 27.74 -13.07
N LEU A 162 2.53 27.64 -14.31
CA LEU A 162 3.52 26.62 -14.66
C LEU A 162 4.78 26.74 -13.78
N SER A 163 5.19 27.96 -13.43
CA SER A 163 6.32 28.18 -12.52
C SER A 163 6.12 27.57 -11.14
N PHE A 164 4.89 27.58 -10.60
CA PHE A 164 4.58 26.95 -9.33
C PHE A 164 4.69 25.42 -9.43
N ILE A 165 4.13 24.83 -10.49
CA ILE A 165 4.23 23.38 -10.75
C ILE A 165 5.70 22.94 -10.89
N GLU A 166 6.49 23.69 -11.67
CA GLU A 166 7.92 23.40 -11.85
C GLU A 166 8.74 23.64 -10.58
N SER A 167 8.31 24.54 -9.69
CA SER A 167 8.97 24.72 -8.39
C SER A 167 8.83 23.49 -7.49
N ILE A 168 7.69 22.78 -7.56
CA ILE A 168 7.47 21.53 -6.82
C ILE A 168 8.35 20.42 -7.41
N ARG A 169 8.34 20.28 -8.74
CA ARG A 169 9.11 19.23 -9.43
C ARG A 169 10.61 19.38 -9.34
N SER A 170 11.13 20.59 -9.48
CA SER A 170 12.58 20.84 -9.43
C SER A 170 13.19 20.47 -8.08
N ARG A 171 12.37 20.40 -7.03
CA ARG A 171 12.72 19.89 -5.70
C ARG A 171 12.51 18.38 -5.54
N GLY A 172 12.12 17.66 -6.58
CA GLY A 172 11.93 16.21 -6.57
C GLY A 172 10.58 15.74 -6.01
N PHE A 173 9.66 16.64 -5.69
CA PHE A 173 8.29 16.28 -5.31
C PHE A 173 7.45 15.93 -6.54
N GLU A 174 6.29 15.32 -6.31
CA GLU A 174 5.36 14.94 -7.38
C GLU A 174 4.16 15.89 -7.46
N VAL A 175 3.64 16.12 -8.68
CA VAL A 175 2.43 16.91 -8.91
C VAL A 175 1.38 16.04 -9.57
N ASN A 176 0.17 16.07 -9.01
CA ASN A 176 -0.99 15.28 -9.42
C ASN A 176 -2.24 16.16 -9.57
N VAL A 177 -3.26 15.64 -10.26
CA VAL A 177 -4.53 16.36 -10.44
C VAL A 177 -5.51 16.00 -9.32
N HIS A 178 -6.12 17.02 -8.71
CA HIS A 178 -7.12 16.86 -7.66
C HIS A 178 -8.50 17.34 -8.14
N ASP A 179 -9.35 16.41 -8.55
CA ASP A 179 -10.66 16.74 -9.14
C ASP A 179 -10.51 17.73 -10.32
N LEU A 180 -11.60 18.33 -10.78
CA LEU A 180 -11.59 19.46 -11.71
C LEU A 180 -11.62 20.80 -10.96
N ASN A 181 -12.60 20.95 -10.07
CA ASN A 181 -12.84 22.19 -9.32
C ASN A 181 -13.25 21.94 -7.86
N HIS A 182 -13.30 20.67 -7.45
CA HIS A 182 -13.60 20.26 -6.09
C HIS A 182 -14.99 20.73 -5.61
N ASP A 183 -15.98 20.84 -6.50
CA ASP A 183 -17.34 21.30 -6.17
C ASP A 183 -18.24 20.21 -5.56
N GLY A 184 -17.73 18.98 -5.47
CA GLY A 184 -18.44 17.80 -4.95
C GLY A 184 -19.43 17.18 -5.93
N ARG A 185 -19.37 17.56 -7.22
CA ARG A 185 -20.32 17.11 -8.25
C ARG A 185 -19.69 16.27 -9.34
N LEU A 186 -18.38 15.98 -9.29
CA LEU A 186 -17.70 15.17 -10.30
C LEU A 186 -18.45 13.86 -10.60
N PHE A 187 -18.89 13.16 -9.53
CA PHE A 187 -19.63 11.89 -9.62
C PHE A 187 -21.17 12.04 -9.55
N ALA A 188 -21.72 13.23 -9.84
CA ALA A 188 -23.17 13.46 -9.73
C ALA A 188 -24.00 12.66 -10.78
N SER A 189 -23.44 12.44 -11.96
CA SER A 189 -24.00 11.57 -13.01
C SER A 189 -22.89 11.11 -13.95
N GLU A 190 -23.11 10.00 -14.66
CA GLU A 190 -22.11 9.49 -15.61
C GLU A 190 -21.84 10.49 -16.74
N ALA A 191 -22.88 11.16 -17.26
CA ALA A 191 -22.73 12.17 -18.31
C ALA A 191 -21.85 13.35 -17.84
N ASN A 192 -22.10 13.88 -16.64
CA ASN A 192 -21.27 14.94 -16.07
C ASN A 192 -19.84 14.45 -15.78
N PHE A 193 -19.68 13.22 -15.31
CA PHE A 193 -18.36 12.63 -15.08
C PHE A 193 -17.56 12.54 -16.38
N ARG A 194 -18.17 12.02 -17.47
CA ARG A 194 -17.51 11.89 -18.77
C ARG A 194 -17.12 13.23 -19.38
N ASP A 195 -17.99 14.24 -19.28
CA ASP A 195 -17.68 15.61 -19.72
C ASP A 195 -16.47 16.18 -18.97
N ARG A 196 -16.50 16.11 -17.63
CA ARG A 196 -15.41 16.63 -16.79
C ARG A 196 -14.12 15.83 -16.94
N ALA A 197 -14.19 14.51 -17.10
CA ALA A 197 -13.04 13.65 -17.31
C ALA A 197 -12.21 14.09 -18.52
N GLY A 198 -12.84 14.53 -19.61
CA GLY A 198 -12.13 15.07 -20.77
C GLY A 198 -11.23 16.27 -20.41
N ARG A 199 -11.72 17.18 -19.57
CA ARG A 199 -10.96 18.35 -19.08
C ARG A 199 -9.90 17.95 -18.05
N ILE A 200 -10.24 17.07 -17.12
CA ILE A 200 -9.30 16.53 -16.13
C ILE A 200 -8.11 15.87 -16.85
N ASN A 201 -8.35 15.09 -17.90
CA ASN A 201 -7.28 14.47 -18.70
C ASN A 201 -6.42 15.50 -19.44
N GLN A 202 -7.01 16.61 -19.92
CA GLN A 202 -6.25 17.73 -20.49
C GLN A 202 -5.31 18.35 -19.45
N TYR A 203 -5.78 18.57 -18.22
CA TYR A 203 -4.91 19.03 -17.13
C TYR A 203 -3.87 18.00 -16.72
N GLY A 204 -4.22 16.70 -16.72
CA GLY A 204 -3.25 15.62 -16.50
C GLY A 204 -2.06 15.73 -17.47
N ARG A 205 -2.34 15.91 -18.76
CA ARG A 205 -1.30 16.13 -19.78
C ARG A 205 -0.56 17.46 -19.62
N ALA A 206 -1.30 18.55 -19.42
CA ALA A 206 -0.72 19.90 -19.31
C ALA A 206 0.19 20.02 -18.09
N PHE A 207 -0.20 19.40 -16.98
CA PHE A 207 0.63 19.32 -15.81
C PHE A 207 1.73 18.30 -16.01
N GLY A 208 1.55 17.21 -16.76
CA GLY A 208 2.48 16.07 -16.73
C GLY A 208 2.27 15.22 -15.46
N ALA A 209 1.03 15.16 -15.01
CA ALA A 209 0.60 14.43 -13.82
C ALA A 209 0.22 12.99 -14.21
N HIS A 210 0.73 12.02 -13.47
CA HIS A 210 0.41 10.60 -13.67
C HIS A 210 -0.66 10.08 -12.70
N GLY A 211 -0.89 10.80 -11.60
CA GLY A 211 -1.88 10.48 -10.58
C GLY A 211 -3.08 11.41 -10.57
N PHE A 212 -4.20 10.85 -10.13
CA PHE A 212 -5.45 11.56 -9.88
C PHE A 212 -5.94 11.31 -8.45
N ARG A 213 -6.60 12.31 -7.85
CA ARG A 213 -7.43 12.15 -6.65
C ARG A 213 -8.75 12.89 -6.79
N SER A 214 -9.84 12.18 -6.57
CA SER A 214 -11.19 12.76 -6.53
C SER A 214 -11.40 13.65 -5.31
N GLY A 215 -12.23 14.68 -5.49
CA GLY A 215 -12.59 15.56 -4.39
C GLY A 215 -13.42 14.87 -3.33
N ALA A 216 -13.05 15.08 -2.06
CA ALA A 216 -13.67 14.45 -0.90
C ALA A 216 -13.74 12.90 -0.97
N LEU A 217 -12.87 12.28 -1.76
CA LEU A 217 -12.84 10.84 -2.03
C LEU A 217 -14.17 10.28 -2.58
N TYR A 218 -14.96 11.13 -3.26
CA TYR A 218 -16.14 10.65 -3.97
C TYR A 218 -15.72 9.75 -5.12
N ARG A 219 -16.44 8.65 -5.32
CA ARG A 219 -15.99 7.62 -6.25
C ARG A 219 -17.12 6.80 -6.82
N ASN A 220 -16.93 6.42 -8.08
CA ASN A 220 -17.67 5.36 -8.76
C ASN A 220 -16.69 4.63 -9.69
N LEU A 221 -16.21 3.48 -9.25
CA LEU A 221 -15.12 2.76 -9.91
C LEU A 221 -15.48 2.25 -11.31
N ALA A 222 -16.78 2.08 -11.61
CA ALA A 222 -17.24 1.72 -12.95
C ALA A 222 -16.99 2.83 -13.99
N TRP A 223 -16.82 4.09 -13.54
CA TRP A 223 -16.60 5.23 -14.42
C TRP A 223 -15.13 5.59 -14.60
N CYS A 224 -14.24 5.13 -13.71
CA CYS A 224 -12.82 5.48 -13.71
C CYS A 224 -12.10 5.16 -15.03
N GLY A 225 -12.63 4.24 -15.86
CA GLY A 225 -12.11 3.99 -17.20
C GLY A 225 -12.11 5.19 -18.17
N ALA A 226 -12.79 6.29 -17.84
CA ALA A 226 -12.72 7.54 -18.63
C ALA A 226 -11.53 8.45 -18.24
N LEU A 227 -10.84 8.15 -17.14
CA LEU A 227 -9.66 8.88 -16.68
C LEU A 227 -8.40 8.30 -17.34
N GLU A 228 -7.50 9.16 -17.81
CA GLU A 228 -6.27 8.79 -18.54
C GLU A 228 -5.02 8.84 -17.65
N PHE A 229 -5.18 8.50 -16.36
CA PHE A 229 -4.09 8.50 -15.38
C PHE A 229 -3.48 7.11 -15.21
N SER A 230 -2.24 7.06 -14.73
CA SER A 230 -1.56 5.80 -14.43
C SER A 230 -2.00 5.23 -13.09
N TYR A 231 -2.35 6.09 -12.14
CA TYR A 231 -2.82 5.67 -10.82
C TYR A 231 -3.85 6.65 -10.24
N ASP A 232 -4.62 6.16 -9.28
CA ASP A 232 -5.66 6.87 -8.54
C ASP A 232 -5.40 6.66 -7.03
N MET A 233 -5.87 7.61 -6.20
CA MET A 233 -5.71 7.61 -4.76
C MET A 233 -7.01 8.02 -4.05
N SER A 234 -8.15 7.62 -4.60
CA SER A 234 -9.49 8.08 -4.21
C SER A 234 -10.27 7.09 -3.34
N VAL A 235 -9.81 5.84 -3.21
CA VAL A 235 -10.57 4.79 -2.55
C VAL A 235 -10.04 4.58 -1.12
N PRO A 236 -10.82 4.94 -0.09
CA PRO A 236 -10.45 4.64 1.29
C PRO A 236 -10.47 3.14 1.57
N ASN A 237 -9.62 2.71 2.49
CA ASN A 237 -9.64 1.35 3.03
C ASN A 237 -10.94 1.11 3.83
N ALA A 238 -11.29 2.03 4.74
CA ALA A 238 -12.49 2.00 5.57
C ALA A 238 -13.05 3.43 5.75
N ALA A 239 -14.16 3.74 5.07
CA ALA A 239 -14.71 5.09 4.95
C ALA A 239 -15.61 5.52 6.13
N HIS A 240 -15.15 5.30 7.37
CA HIS A 240 -15.89 5.62 8.59
C HIS A 240 -15.97 7.11 8.88
N LEU A 241 -15.03 7.90 8.38
CA LEU A 241 -14.99 9.34 8.61
C LEU A 241 -15.14 10.16 7.31
N ASP A 242 -15.38 9.51 6.18
CA ASP A 242 -15.50 10.15 4.88
C ASP A 242 -16.97 10.45 4.49
N PRO A 243 -17.23 11.45 3.63
CA PRO A 243 -18.58 11.79 3.21
C PRO A 243 -19.32 10.68 2.47
N GLN A 244 -18.59 9.84 1.73
CA GLN A 244 -19.10 8.64 1.05
C GLN A 244 -18.62 7.38 1.78
N ARG A 245 -19.57 6.62 2.34
CA ARG A 245 -19.35 5.34 3.03
C ARG A 245 -18.82 4.25 2.08
N GLY A 246 -18.33 3.16 2.65
CA GLY A 246 -17.74 2.02 1.95
C GLY A 246 -16.27 1.83 2.30
N GLY A 247 -15.49 1.30 1.37
CA GLY A 247 -14.05 1.09 1.47
C GLY A 247 -13.59 -0.15 0.68
N CYS A 248 -12.34 -0.16 0.21
CA CYS A 248 -11.83 -1.27 -0.60
C CYS A 248 -11.37 -2.49 0.21
N CYS A 249 -11.39 -2.42 1.55
CA CYS A 249 -11.08 -3.53 2.46
C CYS A 249 -9.69 -4.17 2.26
N THR A 250 -8.76 -3.42 1.66
CA THR A 250 -7.39 -3.87 1.38
C THR A 250 -6.41 -2.77 1.76
N VAL A 251 -5.23 -3.17 2.20
CA VAL A 251 -4.08 -2.28 2.45
C VAL A 251 -3.07 -2.32 1.30
N MET A 252 -3.36 -3.06 0.23
CA MET A 252 -2.48 -3.24 -0.92
C MET A 252 -2.99 -2.46 -2.13
N PRO A 253 -2.09 -1.90 -2.96
CA PRO A 253 -2.50 -1.36 -4.26
C PRO A 253 -3.07 -2.45 -5.18
N TYR A 254 -4.02 -2.07 -6.02
CA TYR A 254 -4.73 -2.99 -6.93
C TYR A 254 -5.14 -2.30 -8.22
N PHE A 255 -5.31 -3.06 -9.30
CA PHE A 255 -5.66 -2.49 -10.60
C PHE A 255 -7.17 -2.36 -10.79
N ILE A 256 -7.59 -1.19 -11.28
CA ILE A 256 -8.92 -0.89 -11.79
C ILE A 256 -8.79 -0.70 -13.30
N GLY A 257 -8.92 -1.80 -14.04
CA GLY A 257 -8.58 -1.83 -15.46
C GLY A 257 -7.12 -1.47 -15.67
N LYS A 258 -6.85 -0.32 -16.30
CA LYS A 258 -5.47 0.16 -16.52
C LYS A 258 -4.94 1.06 -15.41
N ILE A 259 -5.77 1.55 -14.50
CA ILE A 259 -5.39 2.47 -13.42
C ILE A 259 -4.95 1.63 -12.22
N LEU A 260 -3.85 1.99 -11.56
CA LEU A 260 -3.50 1.42 -10.26
C LEU A 260 -4.15 2.26 -9.16
N GLU A 261 -5.01 1.68 -8.34
CA GLU A 261 -5.48 2.33 -7.12
C GLU A 261 -4.43 2.17 -6.02
N LEU A 262 -4.02 3.29 -5.41
CA LEU A 262 -3.25 3.34 -4.16
C LEU A 262 -4.21 3.72 -3.03
N PRO A 263 -4.73 2.74 -2.26
CA PRO A 263 -5.83 2.99 -1.34
C PRO A 263 -5.44 3.98 -0.23
N VAL A 264 -6.42 4.79 0.22
CA VAL A 264 -6.27 5.66 1.39
C VAL A 264 -6.43 4.82 2.65
N THR A 265 -5.32 4.36 3.21
CA THR A 265 -5.30 3.37 4.30
C THR A 265 -5.23 3.97 5.70
N THR A 266 -4.98 5.28 5.81
CA THR A 266 -4.93 5.96 7.11
C THR A 266 -5.95 7.09 7.19
N THR A 267 -6.26 7.52 8.42
CA THR A 267 -7.18 8.63 8.67
C THR A 267 -6.61 9.94 8.14
N GLN A 268 -7.39 10.69 7.37
CA GLN A 268 -6.98 12.02 6.89
C GLN A 268 -6.79 13.01 8.06
N ASP A 269 -5.88 13.96 7.91
CA ASP A 269 -5.61 15.02 8.89
C ASP A 269 -6.87 15.84 9.24
N TYR A 270 -7.74 16.14 8.26
CA TYR A 270 -9.01 16.82 8.51
C TYR A 270 -9.89 16.05 9.50
N SER A 271 -10.04 14.74 9.29
CA SER A 271 -10.81 13.87 10.17
C SER A 271 -10.19 13.79 11.56
N LEU A 272 -8.86 13.69 11.64
CA LEU A 272 -8.14 13.66 12.90
C LEU A 272 -8.34 14.96 13.71
N PHE A 273 -8.10 16.12 13.08
CA PHE A 273 -8.13 17.42 13.77
C PHE A 273 -9.53 17.95 13.98
N TYR A 274 -10.39 17.89 12.96
CA TYR A 274 -11.68 18.60 12.99
C TYR A 274 -12.85 17.70 13.33
N ILE A 275 -12.79 16.39 13.07
CA ILE A 275 -13.86 15.45 13.44
C ILE A 275 -13.58 14.84 14.82
N LEU A 276 -12.42 14.17 14.97
CA LEU A 276 -12.01 13.49 16.20
C LEU A 276 -11.44 14.44 17.26
N ASN A 277 -11.01 15.64 16.87
CA ASN A 277 -10.40 16.63 17.77
C ASN A 277 -9.15 16.08 18.50
N GLN A 278 -8.36 15.29 17.80
CA GLN A 278 -7.12 14.69 18.31
C GLN A 278 -5.91 15.39 17.69
N TYR A 279 -4.94 15.76 18.53
CA TYR A 279 -3.69 16.43 18.11
C TYR A 279 -2.52 15.60 18.60
N SER A 280 -2.51 14.33 18.19
CA SER A 280 -1.50 13.33 18.51
C SER A 280 -1.44 12.32 17.36
N ILE A 281 -0.33 11.61 17.23
CA ILE A 281 -0.14 10.62 16.18
C ILE A 281 -0.58 9.19 16.60
N HIS A 282 -1.28 9.03 17.72
CA HIS A 282 -1.63 7.70 18.24
C HIS A 282 -2.48 6.87 17.28
N LEU A 283 -3.50 7.47 16.67
CA LEU A 283 -4.35 6.79 15.69
C LEU A 283 -3.53 6.38 14.46
N TRP A 284 -2.71 7.28 13.92
CA TRP A 284 -1.82 6.96 12.81
C TRP A 284 -0.84 5.84 13.16
N LYS A 285 -0.23 5.86 14.35
CA LYS A 285 0.66 4.78 14.82
C LYS A 285 -0.06 3.43 14.87
N SER A 286 -1.30 3.39 15.36
CA SER A 286 -2.12 2.17 15.38
C SER A 286 -2.40 1.67 13.97
N GLN A 287 -2.82 2.55 13.06
CA GLN A 287 -3.10 2.21 11.67
C GLN A 287 -1.84 1.71 10.95
N ILE A 288 -0.70 2.39 11.13
CA ILE A 288 0.60 1.96 10.59
C ILE A 288 0.94 0.55 11.07
N ALA A 289 0.78 0.27 12.37
CA ALA A 289 1.08 -1.06 12.91
C ALA A 289 0.20 -2.16 12.28
N GLU A 290 -1.11 -1.94 12.15
CA GLU A 290 -2.02 -2.91 11.53
C GLU A 290 -1.74 -3.12 10.03
N ILE A 291 -1.36 -2.05 9.31
CA ILE A 291 -0.96 -2.10 7.89
C ILE A 291 0.34 -2.88 7.74
N MET A 292 1.34 -2.59 8.58
CA MET A 292 2.66 -3.23 8.53
C MET A 292 2.62 -4.71 8.89
N GLU A 293 1.69 -5.12 9.78
CA GLU A 293 1.44 -6.54 10.07
C GLU A 293 1.04 -7.33 8.81
N LYS A 294 0.40 -6.65 7.83
CA LYS A 294 0.01 -7.23 6.55
C LYS A 294 0.91 -6.81 5.39
N HIS A 295 2.07 -6.23 5.67
CA HIS A 295 3.00 -5.77 4.65
C HIS A 295 2.39 -4.74 3.68
N GLY A 296 1.43 -3.93 4.13
CA GLY A 296 0.65 -3.05 3.25
C GLY A 296 1.31 -1.70 2.93
N LEU A 297 0.53 -0.87 2.24
CA LEU A 297 0.79 0.53 1.96
C LEU A 297 0.14 1.42 3.03
N ALA A 298 0.92 2.23 3.73
CA ALA A 298 0.44 3.31 4.58
C ALA A 298 0.34 4.61 3.76
N SER A 299 -0.88 5.04 3.44
CA SER A 299 -1.15 6.23 2.62
C SER A 299 -1.71 7.34 3.49
N PHE A 300 -1.03 8.49 3.49
CA PHE A 300 -1.42 9.67 4.28
C PHE A 300 -1.89 10.81 3.37
N ILE A 301 -3.00 11.44 3.76
CA ILE A 301 -3.48 12.69 3.17
C ILE A 301 -3.34 13.79 4.23
N VAL A 302 -2.55 14.81 3.91
CA VAL A 302 -2.31 15.97 4.76
C VAL A 302 -2.53 17.23 3.95
N HIS A 303 -3.49 18.05 4.33
CA HIS A 303 -3.81 19.26 3.58
C HIS A 303 -2.96 20.42 4.09
N PRO A 304 -2.19 21.14 3.24
CA PRO A 304 -1.46 22.34 3.67
C PRO A 304 -2.39 23.36 4.31
N ASP A 305 -3.65 23.41 3.87
CA ASP A 305 -4.72 24.27 4.38
C ASP A 305 -5.01 24.08 5.88
N TYR A 306 -4.71 22.90 6.45
CA TYR A 306 -5.03 22.56 7.84
C TYR A 306 -3.81 22.52 8.75
N ILE A 307 -2.60 22.59 8.18
CA ILE A 307 -1.32 22.53 8.93
C ILE A 307 -0.54 23.85 8.93
N VAL A 308 -1.19 24.97 8.61
CA VAL A 308 -0.62 26.31 8.80
C VAL A 308 -0.50 26.65 10.29
N GLU A 309 -1.49 26.23 11.10
CA GLU A 309 -1.49 26.41 12.55
C GLU A 309 -0.39 25.56 13.22
N SER A 310 0.31 26.11 14.23
CA SER A 310 1.43 25.41 14.88
C SER A 310 1.02 24.04 15.43
N ARG A 311 -0.13 23.93 16.09
CA ARG A 311 -0.52 22.69 16.77
C ARG A 311 -0.72 21.52 15.78
N THR A 312 -1.40 21.76 14.67
CA THR A 312 -1.62 20.75 13.62
C THR A 312 -0.31 20.48 12.88
N ARG A 313 0.50 21.51 12.61
CA ARG A 313 1.84 21.38 12.03
C ARG A 313 2.79 20.54 12.88
N ASP A 314 2.80 20.73 14.19
CA ASP A 314 3.67 19.99 15.11
C ASP A 314 3.23 18.52 15.21
N THR A 315 1.92 18.26 15.08
CA THR A 315 1.40 16.89 14.96
C THR A 315 1.85 16.24 13.64
N TYR A 316 1.83 16.97 12.52
CA TYR A 316 2.33 16.50 11.24
C TYR A 316 3.85 16.22 11.27
N LYS A 317 4.65 17.14 11.84
CA LYS A 317 6.09 16.91 12.05
C LYS A 317 6.37 15.66 12.89
N SER A 318 5.53 15.39 13.89
CA SER A 318 5.64 14.18 14.70
C SER A 318 5.37 12.91 13.89
N LEU A 319 4.44 12.96 12.92
CA LEU A 319 4.21 11.86 11.98
C LEU A 319 5.44 11.65 11.08
N LEU A 320 5.98 12.72 10.49
CA LEU A 320 7.18 12.65 9.64
C LEU A 320 8.39 12.09 10.39
N ALA A 321 8.60 12.53 11.64
CA ALA A 321 9.65 12.00 12.50
C ALA A 321 9.50 10.48 12.71
N TYR A 322 8.29 10.01 12.96
CA TYR A 322 8.01 8.59 13.15
C TYR A 322 8.20 7.76 11.86
N LEU A 323 7.79 8.28 10.70
CA LEU A 323 8.04 7.63 9.42
C LEU A 323 9.55 7.56 9.12
N ALA A 324 10.29 8.64 9.39
CA ALA A 324 11.74 8.68 9.22
C ALA A 324 12.46 7.66 10.12
N GLU A 325 11.99 7.45 11.35
CA GLU A 325 12.45 6.40 12.27
C GLU A 325 12.19 5.00 11.68
N LEU A 326 10.97 4.70 11.24
CA LEU A 326 10.66 3.40 10.61
C LEU A 326 11.51 3.12 9.36
N ARG A 327 11.82 4.16 8.59
CA ARG A 327 12.71 4.06 7.43
C ARG A 327 14.16 3.78 7.83
N SER A 328 14.69 4.45 8.85
CA SER A 328 16.07 4.24 9.30
C SER A 328 16.29 2.84 9.88
N GLU A 329 15.23 2.23 10.44
CA GLU A 329 15.20 0.83 10.86
C GLU A 329 15.02 -0.17 9.70
N GLY A 330 14.89 0.31 8.45
CA GLY A 330 14.70 -0.53 7.26
C GLY A 330 13.31 -1.17 7.17
N LYS A 331 12.33 -0.74 7.97
CA LYS A 331 11.01 -1.38 8.06
C LYS A 331 10.06 -0.94 6.96
N ILE A 332 10.20 0.29 6.46
CA ILE A 332 9.27 0.87 5.49
C ILE A 332 9.99 1.56 4.33
N TRP A 333 9.51 1.29 3.12
CA TRP A 333 9.88 2.03 1.92
C TRP A 333 9.05 3.31 1.85
N ILE A 334 9.67 4.46 2.05
CA ILE A 334 9.01 5.75 1.82
C ILE A 334 9.23 6.15 0.37
N ALA A 335 8.13 6.28 -0.38
CA ALA A 335 8.13 6.50 -1.81
C ALA A 335 7.19 7.64 -2.21
N LEU A 336 7.36 8.16 -3.42
CA LEU A 336 6.34 8.91 -4.12
C LEU A 336 5.28 7.96 -4.70
N PRO A 337 4.02 8.39 -4.84
CA PRO A 337 2.98 7.60 -5.50
C PRO A 337 3.37 7.06 -6.89
N ARG A 338 4.06 7.85 -7.74
CA ARG A 338 4.56 7.33 -9.02
C ARG A 338 5.50 6.14 -8.89
N GLU A 339 6.38 6.14 -7.89
CA GLU A 339 7.38 5.08 -7.69
C GLU A 339 6.67 3.78 -7.25
N VAL A 340 5.63 3.90 -6.41
CA VAL A 340 4.76 2.76 -6.07
C VAL A 340 4.07 2.23 -7.32
N ASN A 341 3.52 3.11 -8.17
CA ASN A 341 2.87 2.72 -9.42
C ASN A 341 3.82 2.03 -10.40
N GLU A 342 5.02 2.57 -10.61
CA GLU A 342 6.05 1.99 -11.47
C GLU A 342 6.42 0.58 -10.99
N TRP A 343 6.70 0.45 -9.69
CA TRP A 343 7.08 -0.83 -9.09
C TRP A 343 5.94 -1.86 -9.15
N TRP A 344 4.69 -1.49 -8.85
CA TRP A 344 3.55 -2.42 -8.93
C TRP A 344 3.32 -2.94 -10.34
N ARG A 345 3.50 -2.07 -11.35
CA ARG A 345 3.41 -2.45 -12.75
C ARG A 345 4.55 -3.36 -13.17
N ALA A 346 5.79 -3.02 -12.81
CA ALA A 346 6.94 -3.88 -13.08
C ALA A 346 6.74 -5.26 -12.44
N ARG A 347 6.38 -5.30 -11.15
CA ARG A 347 6.10 -6.51 -10.39
C ARG A 347 4.99 -7.36 -11.01
N SER A 348 3.92 -6.75 -11.51
CA SER A 348 2.81 -7.48 -12.17
C SER A 348 3.22 -8.22 -13.45
N GLN A 349 4.33 -7.82 -14.08
CA GLN A 349 4.87 -8.45 -15.28
C GLN A 349 5.96 -9.49 -14.97
N MET A 350 6.43 -9.55 -13.73
CA MET A 350 7.45 -10.51 -13.32
C MET A 350 6.87 -11.92 -13.18
N LYS A 351 7.73 -12.91 -13.39
CA LYS A 351 7.40 -14.33 -13.23
C LYS A 351 8.46 -15.03 -12.41
N LEU A 352 8.04 -16.00 -11.61
CA LEU A 352 8.93 -16.98 -11.01
C LEU A 352 9.15 -18.12 -12.01
N VAL A 353 10.41 -18.35 -12.33
CA VAL A 353 10.83 -19.41 -13.26
C VAL A 353 11.77 -20.36 -12.53
N ARG A 354 11.59 -21.66 -12.75
CA ARG A 354 12.43 -22.69 -12.17
C ARG A 354 13.68 -22.86 -13.04
N GLN A 355 14.86 -22.66 -12.46
CA GLN A 355 16.15 -22.91 -13.07
C GLN A 355 16.90 -23.97 -12.24
N GLY A 356 16.85 -25.21 -12.71
CA GLY A 356 17.32 -26.38 -11.95
C GLY A 356 16.52 -26.55 -10.65
N ASN A 357 17.22 -26.54 -9.52
CA ASN A 357 16.62 -26.66 -8.18
C ASN A 357 16.28 -25.31 -7.53
N ASN A 358 16.52 -24.19 -8.23
CA ASN A 358 16.32 -22.85 -7.69
C ASN A 358 15.19 -22.11 -8.42
N TRP A 359 14.56 -21.18 -7.70
CA TRP A 359 13.66 -20.19 -8.28
C TRP A 359 14.42 -18.92 -8.65
N VAL A 360 14.11 -18.35 -9.81
CA VAL A 360 14.65 -17.08 -10.30
C VAL A 360 13.49 -16.18 -10.75
N ILE A 361 13.66 -14.87 -10.58
CA ILE A 361 12.69 -13.88 -11.07
C ILE A 361 13.11 -13.43 -12.47
N GLU A 362 12.17 -13.46 -13.40
CA GLU A 362 12.31 -12.88 -14.73
C GLU A 362 11.30 -11.75 -14.91
N GLY A 363 11.67 -10.70 -15.63
CA GLY A 363 10.82 -9.53 -15.87
C GLY A 363 11.56 -8.19 -15.65
N PRO A 364 10.86 -7.06 -15.86
CA PRO A 364 11.40 -5.73 -15.61
C PRO A 364 11.75 -5.55 -14.13
N GLU A 365 12.79 -4.77 -13.83
CA GLU A 365 13.23 -4.42 -12.46
C GLU A 365 13.48 -5.61 -11.51
N LYS A 366 13.70 -6.81 -12.04
CA LYS A 366 13.93 -8.04 -11.26
C LYS A 366 15.06 -7.92 -10.22
N ASP A 367 16.05 -7.05 -10.46
CA ASP A 367 17.20 -6.86 -9.57
C ASP A 367 16.80 -6.23 -8.22
N LYS A 368 15.69 -5.48 -8.21
CA LYS A 368 15.07 -4.94 -6.99
C LYS A 368 14.13 -5.95 -6.32
N ALA A 369 13.67 -6.97 -7.05
CA ALA A 369 12.71 -7.96 -6.57
C ALA A 369 13.37 -9.06 -5.72
N ARG A 370 12.58 -9.70 -4.86
CA ARG A 370 13.03 -10.78 -3.98
C ARG A 370 12.03 -11.91 -3.98
N ILE A 371 12.53 -13.14 -3.84
CA ILE A 371 11.69 -14.31 -3.62
C ILE A 371 11.46 -14.42 -2.12
N ALA A 372 10.21 -14.56 -1.74
CA ALA A 372 9.78 -14.91 -0.40
C ALA A 372 9.07 -16.25 -0.44
N TYR A 373 9.00 -16.91 0.70
CA TYR A 373 8.41 -18.21 0.85
C TYR A 373 7.29 -18.11 1.87
N ALA A 374 6.10 -18.56 1.48
CA ALA A 374 4.99 -18.75 2.38
C ALA A 374 5.15 -20.11 3.07
N VAL A 375 5.20 -20.09 4.39
CA VAL A 375 5.49 -21.25 5.25
C VAL A 375 4.42 -21.35 6.34
N LEU A 376 4.15 -22.57 6.81
CA LEU A 376 3.31 -22.80 7.96
C LEU A 376 4.14 -22.96 9.23
N ASP A 377 3.85 -22.11 10.21
CA ASP A 377 4.29 -22.24 11.60
C ASP A 377 3.08 -22.71 12.42
N GLY A 378 2.91 -24.02 12.53
CA GLY A 378 1.66 -24.63 12.99
C GLY A 378 0.51 -24.33 12.02
N ASP A 379 -0.56 -23.70 12.52
CA ASP A 379 -1.69 -23.24 11.69
C ASP A 379 -1.51 -21.82 11.13
N ARG A 380 -0.43 -21.12 11.51
CA ARG A 380 -0.20 -19.72 11.14
C ARG A 380 0.66 -19.64 9.87
N LEU A 381 0.19 -18.87 8.90
CA LEU A 381 0.99 -18.51 7.73
C LEU A 381 2.04 -17.46 8.12
N THR A 382 3.30 -17.71 7.79
CA THR A 382 4.40 -16.76 7.92
C THR A 382 5.12 -16.62 6.58
N TYR A 383 5.83 -15.50 6.42
CA TYR A 383 6.64 -15.25 5.23
C TYR A 383 8.11 -15.23 5.62
N GLU A 384 8.88 -16.15 5.06
CA GLU A 384 10.33 -16.12 5.14
C GLU A 384 10.85 -15.44 3.86
N PRO A 385 11.40 -14.21 3.94
CA PRO A 385 12.21 -13.71 2.84
C PRO A 385 13.33 -14.72 2.63
N SER A 386 13.71 -15.01 1.38
CA SER A 386 14.85 -15.89 1.12
C SER A 386 16.11 -15.33 1.80
N LEU A 387 16.41 -15.81 3.00
CA LEU A 387 17.61 -15.51 3.77
C LEU A 387 18.64 -16.61 3.50
N LYS A 388 18.82 -17.06 2.25
CA LYS A 388 19.63 -18.25 1.96
C LYS A 388 19.88 -18.36 0.43
N TYR A 389 21.07 -18.62 -0.13
CA TYR A 389 22.30 -19.24 0.41
C TYR A 389 22.05 -20.12 1.63
N ARG A 390 21.17 -21.11 1.45
CA ARG A 390 21.07 -22.30 2.30
C ARG A 390 22.22 -23.14 1.80
N GLU A 391 23.41 -22.92 2.35
CA GLU A 391 24.32 -24.06 2.53
C GLU A 391 23.54 -25.04 3.39
N ARG A 392 22.82 -25.96 2.74
CA ARG A 392 22.44 -27.21 3.37
C ARG A 392 23.77 -27.84 3.80
N PRO A 393 23.91 -28.31 5.05
CA PRO A 393 25.07 -29.11 5.41
C PRO A 393 25.10 -30.28 4.43
N ARG A 394 26.15 -30.38 3.61
CA ARG A 394 26.40 -31.63 2.90
C ARG A 394 26.60 -32.67 4.00
N LEU A 395 25.68 -33.61 4.09
CA LEU A 395 25.98 -34.90 4.72
C LEU A 395 27.28 -35.37 4.06
N ARG A 396 28.34 -35.49 4.87
CA ARG A 396 29.57 -36.14 4.43
C ARG A 396 29.21 -37.58 4.14
N GLU A 397 29.08 -37.93 2.87
CA GLU A 397 29.25 -39.29 2.43
C GLU A 397 30.74 -39.61 2.56
N ASP A 398 31.07 -40.42 3.55
CA ASP A 398 32.31 -41.19 3.56
C ASP A 398 32.27 -42.16 2.37
N SER A 399 33.19 -41.98 1.43
CA SER A 399 33.62 -43.04 0.52
C SER A 399 35.06 -42.80 0.08
N ASP A 400 35.95 -43.50 0.79
CA ASP A 400 37.09 -44.28 0.31
C ASP A 400 37.85 -43.94 -0.99
N LEU A 401 39.18 -43.96 -0.80
CA LEU A 401 40.25 -44.55 -1.63
C LEU A 401 40.64 -43.89 -2.97
N GLY A 402 41.90 -43.43 -3.02
CA GLY A 402 42.63 -43.23 -4.27
C GLY A 402 43.97 -42.49 -4.10
N TYR A 403 45.05 -43.24 -3.94
CA TYR A 403 46.46 -42.80 -4.07
C TYR A 403 46.72 -42.03 -5.38
N ASP A 404 47.56 -40.98 -5.41
CA ASP A 404 49.01 -41.10 -5.68
C ASP A 404 49.75 -39.75 -5.89
N ILE A 405 50.97 -39.68 -5.32
CA ILE A 405 52.23 -39.06 -5.82
C ILE A 405 52.27 -37.56 -6.23
N LYS A 406 52.99 -36.70 -5.47
CA LYS A 406 54.40 -36.25 -5.71
C LYS A 406 54.77 -34.95 -4.96
N ALA A 407 55.93 -35.01 -4.31
CA ALA A 407 57.03 -34.04 -4.28
C ALA A 407 57.17 -32.97 -3.15
N LEU A 408 58.44 -32.91 -2.69
CA LEU A 408 59.20 -31.89 -1.96
C LEU A 408 59.15 -31.98 -0.41
N GLU A 409 60.14 -32.62 0.21
CA GLU A 409 61.44 -32.04 0.65
C GLU A 409 61.25 -30.99 1.75
N THR A 410 61.86 -30.99 2.93
CA THR A 410 62.99 -31.67 3.57
C THR A 410 62.87 -31.45 5.08
N HIS A 411 63.39 -32.38 5.90
CA HIS A 411 64.04 -32.20 7.23
C HIS A 411 63.73 -33.37 8.18
N ARG A 412 64.75 -34.21 8.35
CA ARG A 412 64.98 -35.17 9.47
C ARG A 412 65.89 -34.47 10.50
N PRO A 413 66.26 -35.08 11.66
CA PRO A 413 65.71 -36.24 12.41
C PRO A 413 65.55 -35.90 13.93
N ARG A 414 65.02 -36.74 14.84
CA ARG A 414 65.64 -37.95 15.43
C ARG A 414 64.72 -38.56 16.52
N SER A 415 64.85 -39.88 16.68
CA SER A 415 64.73 -40.73 17.90
C SER A 415 63.40 -40.74 18.67
N ASN A 416 62.82 -41.84 19.14
CA ASN A 416 63.28 -43.21 19.42
C ASN A 416 62.02 -44.12 19.60
N PRO A 417 62.13 -45.46 19.53
CA PRO A 417 61.01 -46.39 19.46
C PRO A 417 60.69 -47.06 20.80
N ALA A 418 59.44 -47.48 20.98
CA ALA A 418 59.04 -48.59 21.86
C ALA A 418 57.60 -48.97 21.48
N GLN A 419 57.39 -50.19 20.98
CA GLN A 419 56.77 -51.32 21.73
C GLN A 419 55.28 -51.13 22.00
N MET A 420 54.41 -52.14 21.97
CA MET A 420 54.42 -53.53 21.53
C MET A 420 52.97 -53.97 21.82
N ARG A 421 52.32 -54.75 20.94
CA ARG A 421 51.16 -55.62 21.24
C ARG A 421 49.87 -54.87 21.65
N SER A 422 48.65 -55.34 21.41
CA SER A 422 48.10 -56.62 20.96
C SER A 422 46.63 -56.35 20.63
N ALA A 423 46.10 -57.01 19.60
CA ALA A 423 44.67 -57.32 19.45
C ALA A 423 44.20 -58.24 20.61
N PRO A 424 42.95 -58.77 20.69
CA PRO A 424 41.81 -58.63 19.77
C PRO A 424 40.43 -58.51 20.47
N GLN A 425 39.35 -58.43 19.65
CA GLN A 425 38.00 -59.00 19.90
C GLN A 425 37.19 -58.41 21.09
N MET A 426 35.87 -58.34 21.15
CA MET A 426 34.73 -58.95 20.45
C MET A 426 33.45 -58.29 21.02
N ILE A 427 32.35 -58.29 20.26
CA ILE A 427 30.93 -58.35 20.74
C ILE A 427 30.43 -57.08 21.46
N SER A 428 29.28 -56.47 21.17
CA SER A 428 28.00 -56.85 20.56
C SER A 428 27.35 -55.64 19.88
#